data_AF-A0A938GRQ8-F1
#
_entry.id   AF-A0A938GRQ8-F1
#
_cell.length_a   1.000
_cell.length_b   1.000
_cell.length_c   1.000
_cell.angle_alpha   90.00
_cell.angle_beta   90.00
_cell.angle_gamma   90.00
#
_symmetry.space_group_name_H-M   'P 1'
#
loop_
_entity.id
_entity.type
_entity.pdbx_description
1 polymer ?
#
loop_
_entity_poly.entity_id
_entity_poly.type
_entity_poly.pdbx_seq_one_letter_code
_entity_poly.pdbx_strand_id
1 'polypeptide(L)'
;MALETLVAQEAASVRSGDYATLGRLQTRAEPLIRFLGAHAVAVEEAGLRDRVARWLKCRQENGRRLQAAMAQTTARIEELGAGRSRLTRMAPVYGRASRAAPQFRMIG
;
A
#
# COMPACT_ATOMS: atom_id res chain seq x y z
N MET A 1 -6.61 -25.18 -11.99
CA MET A 1 -7.92 -24.49 -11.93
C MET A 1 -8.03 -23.55 -10.72
N ALA A 2 -8.59 -23.92 -9.56
CA ALA A 2 -8.93 -22.95 -8.50
C ALA A 2 -7.73 -22.13 -7.92
N LEU A 3 -6.57 -22.78 -7.76
CA LEU A 3 -5.38 -22.14 -7.17
C LEU A 3 -4.70 -21.14 -8.13
N GLU A 4 -4.71 -21.41 -9.44
CA GLU A 4 -4.20 -20.46 -10.44
C GLU A 4 -5.10 -19.22 -10.55
N THR A 5 -6.42 -19.41 -10.45
CA THR A 5 -7.36 -18.30 -10.43
C THR A 5 -7.10 -17.37 -9.26
N LEU A 6 -6.82 -17.92 -8.06
CA LEU A 6 -6.45 -17.13 -6.89
C LEU A 6 -5.13 -16.37 -7.09
N VAL A 7 -4.10 -17.01 -7.64
CA VAL A 7 -2.82 -16.35 -7.99
C VAL A 7 -3.05 -15.18 -8.94
N ALA A 8 -3.83 -15.40 -10.00
CA ALA A 8 -4.11 -14.37 -11.00
C ALA A 8 -4.90 -13.19 -10.42
N GLN A 9 -5.88 -13.47 -9.56
CA GLN A 9 -6.67 -12.45 -8.85
C GLN A 9 -5.81 -11.66 -7.85
N GLU A 10 -4.98 -12.33 -7.03
CA GLU A 10 -4.06 -11.65 -6.11
C GLU A 10 -3.10 -10.72 -6.88
N ALA A 11 -2.52 -11.20 -7.99
CA ALA A 11 -1.62 -10.40 -8.82
C ALA A 11 -2.33 -9.21 -9.49
N ALA A 12 -3.58 -9.38 -9.90
CA ALA A 12 -4.38 -8.29 -10.48
C ALA A 12 -4.68 -7.19 -9.44
N SER A 13 -5.13 -7.58 -8.24
CA SER A 13 -5.43 -6.64 -7.15
C SER A 13 -4.20 -5.84 -6.69
N VAL A 14 -3.02 -6.47 -6.66
CA VAL A 14 -1.76 -5.76 -6.36
C VAL A 14 -1.41 -4.74 -7.45
N ARG A 15 -1.57 -5.10 -8.73
CA ARG A 15 -1.29 -4.17 -9.85
C ARG A 15 -2.25 -2.99 -9.89
N SER A 16 -3.52 -3.20 -9.53
CA SER A 16 -4.53 -2.14 -9.51
C SER A 16 -4.52 -1.29 -8.24
N GLY A 17 -3.70 -1.65 -7.24
CA GLY A 17 -3.68 -1.00 -5.93
C GLY A 17 -4.93 -1.27 -5.08
N ASP A 18 -5.75 -2.26 -5.45
CA ASP A 18 -6.96 -2.62 -4.71
C ASP A 18 -6.62 -3.60 -3.57
N TYR A 19 -6.05 -3.04 -2.50
CA TYR A 19 -5.63 -3.80 -1.33
C TYR A 19 -6.80 -4.34 -0.50
N ALA A 20 -7.98 -3.73 -0.59
CA ALA A 20 -9.19 -4.21 0.07
C ALA A 20 -9.68 -5.52 -0.54
N THR A 21 -9.67 -5.61 -1.88
CA THR A 21 -9.97 -6.86 -2.59
C THR A 21 -8.88 -7.89 -2.38
N LEU A 22 -7.60 -7.50 -2.34
CA LEU A 22 -6.51 -8.41 -1.96
C LEU A 22 -6.74 -9.03 -0.58
N GLY A 23 -7.09 -8.23 0.44
CA GLY A 23 -7.38 -8.74 1.78
C GLY A 23 -8.51 -9.76 1.80
N ARG A 24 -9.63 -9.48 1.10
CA ARG A 24 -10.76 -10.41 0.98
C ARG A 24 -10.37 -11.73 0.28
N LEU A 25 -9.54 -11.65 -0.76
CA LEU A 25 -9.01 -12.84 -1.44
C LEU A 25 -8.13 -13.68 -0.49
N GLN A 26 -7.30 -13.04 0.32
CA GLN A 26 -6.45 -13.73 1.28
C GLN A 26 -7.27 -14.44 2.38
N THR A 27 -8.29 -13.77 2.93
CA THR A 27 -9.21 -14.37 3.92
C THR A 27 -9.96 -15.56 3.31
N ARG A 28 -10.43 -15.45 2.06
CA ARG A 28 -11.12 -16.54 1.37
C ARG A 28 -10.19 -17.71 1.05
N ALA A 29 -8.90 -17.45 0.82
CA ALA A 29 -7.91 -18.49 0.57
C ALA A 29 -7.49 -19.24 1.85
N GLU A 30 -7.68 -18.65 3.04
CA GLU A 30 -7.21 -19.22 4.31
C GLU A 30 -7.70 -20.64 4.60
N PRO A 31 -9.00 -20.98 4.44
CA PRO A 31 -9.48 -22.34 4.66
C PRO A 31 -8.85 -23.35 3.70
N LEU A 32 -8.61 -22.94 2.43
CA LEU A 32 -7.98 -23.78 1.41
C LEU A 32 -6.53 -24.08 1.78
N ILE A 33 -5.79 -23.07 2.26
CA ILE A 33 -4.41 -23.22 2.69
C ILE A 33 -4.31 -24.13 3.91
N ARG A 34 -5.21 -23.94 4.89
CA ARG A 34 -5.28 -24.78 6.09
C ARG A 34 -5.59 -26.23 5.73
N PHE A 35 -6.52 -26.46 4.80
CA PHE A 35 -6.84 -27.79 4.29
C PHE A 35 -5.63 -28.45 3.62
N LEU A 36 -4.93 -27.72 2.73
CA LEU A 36 -3.73 -28.21 2.05
C LEU A 36 -2.60 -28.53 3.03
N GLY A 37 -2.41 -27.71 4.07
CA GLY A 37 -1.41 -27.96 5.12
C GLY A 37 -1.74 -29.21 5.95
N ALA A 38 -3.00 -29.41 6.31
CA ALA A 38 -3.44 -30.55 7.11
C ALA A 38 -3.37 -31.90 6.35
N HIS A 39 -3.50 -31.88 5.03
CA HIS A 39 -3.54 -33.09 4.19
C HIS A 39 -2.29 -33.26 3.31
N ALA A 40 -1.24 -32.46 3.52
CA ALA A 40 -0.05 -32.41 2.66
C ALA A 40 0.67 -33.76 2.49
N VAL A 41 0.56 -34.66 3.49
CA VAL A 41 1.16 -36.01 3.47
C VAL A 41 0.32 -37.00 2.65
N ALA A 42 -1.00 -36.79 2.57
CA ALA A 42 -1.92 -37.69 1.86
C ALA A 42 -2.07 -37.33 0.37
N VAL A 43 -1.72 -36.10 -0.02
CA VAL A 43 -1.85 -35.63 -1.40
C VAL A 43 -0.51 -35.76 -2.13
N GLU A 44 -0.14 -36.98 -2.50
CA GLU A 44 0.92 -37.26 -3.49
C GLU A 44 0.43 -36.98 -4.93
N GLU A 45 -0.29 -35.87 -5.13
CA GLU A 45 -0.71 -35.47 -6.46
C GLU A 45 0.46 -34.78 -7.16
N ALA A 46 1.02 -35.45 -8.17
CA ALA A 46 2.09 -34.91 -9.00
C ALA A 46 1.66 -33.55 -9.58
N GLY A 47 2.36 -32.48 -9.18
CA GLY A 47 2.09 -31.10 -9.62
C GLY A 47 1.37 -30.20 -8.61
N LEU A 48 0.79 -30.73 -7.52
CA LEU A 48 0.22 -29.87 -6.47
C LEU A 48 1.31 -29.09 -5.72
N ARG A 49 2.44 -29.73 -5.40
CA ARG A 49 3.59 -29.06 -4.77
C ARG A 49 4.08 -27.88 -5.61
N ASP A 50 4.23 -28.06 -6.92
CA ASP A 50 4.69 -26.99 -7.81
C ASP A 50 3.70 -25.84 -7.93
N ARG A 51 2.40 -26.13 -7.84
CA ARG A 51 1.34 -25.11 -7.85
C ARG A 51 1.33 -24.31 -6.54
N VAL A 52 1.47 -24.98 -5.41
CA VAL A 52 1.60 -24.34 -4.09
C VAL A 52 2.88 -23.51 -4.01
N ALA A 53 4.01 -24.03 -4.51
CA ALA A 53 5.28 -23.31 -4.57
C ALA A 53 5.19 -22.03 -5.44
N ARG A 54 4.55 -22.12 -6.61
CA ARG A 54 4.28 -20.96 -7.47
C ARG A 54 3.42 -19.90 -6.78
N TRP A 55 2.37 -20.33 -6.09
CA TRP A 55 1.52 -19.42 -5.34
C TRP A 55 2.25 -18.76 -4.17
N LEU A 56 3.05 -19.52 -3.41
CA LEU A 56 3.89 -18.99 -2.34
C LEU A 56 4.87 -17.93 -2.88
N LYS A 57 5.54 -18.22 -4.01
CA LYS A 57 6.45 -17.27 -4.66
C LYS A 57 5.73 -15.98 -5.05
N CYS A 58 4.56 -16.10 -5.66
CA CYS A 58 3.75 -14.93 -6.02
C CYS A 58 3.38 -14.09 -4.79
N ARG A 59 2.99 -14.73 -3.68
CA ARG A 59 2.70 -14.04 -2.42
C ARG A 59 3.91 -13.32 -1.84
N GLN A 60 5.08 -13.94 -1.87
CA GLN A 60 6.32 -13.31 -1.39
C GLN A 60 6.68 -12.08 -2.24
N GLU A 61 6.57 -12.18 -3.56
CA GLU A 61 6.81 -11.05 -4.47
C GLU A 61 5.82 -9.92 -4.22
N ASN A 62 4.54 -10.23 -4.06
CA ASN A 62 3.51 -9.26 -3.73
C ASN A 62 3.77 -8.59 -2.37
N GLY A 63 4.18 -9.36 -1.35
CA GLY A 63 4.56 -8.83 -0.04
C GLY A 63 5.72 -7.83 -0.12
N ARG A 64 6.76 -8.14 -0.90
CA ARG A 64 7.90 -7.22 -1.13
C ARG A 64 7.44 -5.92 -1.81
N ARG A 65 6.56 -6.02 -2.82
CA ARG A 65 6.00 -4.84 -3.52
C ARG A 65 5.19 -3.96 -2.58
N LEU A 66 4.34 -4.57 -1.74
CA LEU A 66 3.55 -3.84 -0.75
C LEU A 66 4.45 -3.13 0.27
N GLN A 67 5.47 -3.80 0.80
CA GLN A 67 6.43 -3.20 1.72
C GLN A 67 7.16 -2.00 1.08
N ALA A 68 7.61 -2.14 -0.17
CA ALA A 68 8.23 -1.04 -0.90
C ALA A 68 7.27 0.15 -1.13
N ALA A 69 6.00 -0.14 -1.46
CA ALA A 69 4.97 0.88 -1.62
C ALA A 69 4.66 1.60 -0.30
N MET A 70 4.59 0.85 0.82
CA MET A 70 4.42 1.42 2.16
C MET A 70 5.59 2.33 2.52
N ALA A 71 6.83 1.89 2.30
CA ALA A 71 8.02 2.69 2.56
C ALA A 71 8.03 4.01 1.77
N GLN A 72 7.70 3.96 0.47
CA GLN A 72 7.57 5.18 -0.36
C GLN A 72 6.46 6.10 0.13
N THR A 73 5.31 5.54 0.52
CA THR A 73 4.17 6.32 1.01
C THR A 73 4.53 7.02 2.33
N THR A 74 5.18 6.31 3.26
CA THR A 74 5.65 6.88 4.52
C THR A 74 6.64 8.02 4.29
N ALA A 75 7.65 7.82 3.43
CA ALA A 75 8.61 8.86 3.09
C ALA A 75 7.92 10.11 2.51
N ARG A 76 6.92 9.92 1.64
CA ARG A 76 6.13 11.03 1.08
C ARG A 76 5.30 11.77 2.12
N ILE A 77 4.74 11.06 3.11
CA ILE A 77 4.02 11.68 4.22
C ILE A 77 4.98 12.53 5.07
N GLU A 78 6.18 12.04 5.34
CA GLU A 78 7.21 12.78 6.09
C GLU A 78 7.66 14.04 5.35
N GLU A 79 7.89 13.94 4.04
CA GLU A 79 8.23 15.08 3.17
C GLU A 79 7.13 16.16 3.17
N LEU A 80 5.87 15.75 3.04
CA LEU A 80 4.72 16.65 3.11
C LEU A 80 4.59 17.29 4.49
N GLY A 81 4.85 16.54 5.56
CA GLY A 81 4.91 17.05 6.93
C GLY A 81 5.99 18.13 7.10
N ALA A 82 7.19 17.87 6.62
CA ALA A 82 8.30 18.84 6.64
C ALA A 82 7.98 20.09 5.79
N GLY A 83 7.34 19.92 4.63
CA GLY A 83 6.83 21.02 3.81
C GLY A 83 5.81 21.88 4.56
N ARG A 84 4.83 21.24 5.21
CA ARG A 84 3.83 21.94 6.04
C ARG A 84 4.49 22.69 7.20
N SER A 85 5.44 22.09 7.90
CA SER A 85 6.19 22.76 8.97
C SER A 85 6.98 23.96 8.48
N ARG A 86 7.61 23.88 7.29
CA ARG A 86 8.30 25.03 6.67
C ARG A 86 7.32 26.17 6.35
N LEU A 87 6.18 25.85 5.73
CA LEU A 87 5.14 26.84 5.44
C LEU A 87 4.59 27.50 6.71
N THR A 88 4.32 26.73 7.77
CA THR A 88 3.88 27.27 9.06
C THR A 88 4.93 28.19 9.70
N ARG A 89 6.22 27.89 9.55
CA ARG A 89 7.32 28.75 10.05
C ARG A 89 7.50 30.02 9.22
N MET A 90 7.18 30.01 7.93
CA MET A 90 7.27 31.18 7.05
C MET A 90 6.01 32.06 7.08
N ALA A 91 4.86 31.50 7.47
CA ALA A 91 3.58 32.21 7.58
C ALA A 91 3.62 33.52 8.40
N PRO A 92 4.37 33.65 9.53
CA PRO A 92 4.44 34.89 10.29
C PRO A 92 5.10 36.05 9.53
N VAL A 93 6.03 35.74 8.61
CA VAL A 93 6.79 36.73 7.83
C VAL A 93 5.91 37.28 6.70
N TYR A 94 5.21 36.40 5.98
CA TYR A 94 4.32 36.81 4.88
C TYR A 94 2.94 37.29 5.34
N GLY A 95 2.44 36.81 6.49
CA GLY A 95 1.16 37.24 7.05
C GLY A 95 1.17 38.65 7.63
N ARG A 96 2.34 39.17 8.05
CA ARG A 96 2.47 40.57 8.51
C ARG A 96 2.64 41.58 7.37
N ALA A 97 3.24 41.20 6.24
CA ALA A 97 3.42 42.10 5.10
C ALA A 97 2.08 42.58 4.50
N SER A 98 1.02 41.76 4.58
CA SER A 98 -0.33 42.15 4.14
C SER A 98 -1.04 43.15 5.08
N ARG A 99 -0.57 43.36 6.31
CA ARG A 99 -1.26 44.21 7.31
C ARG A 99 -0.64 45.61 7.44
N ALA A 100 0.50 45.86 6.79
CA ALA A 100 1.16 47.15 6.75
C ALA A 100 0.89 47.85 5.40
N ALA A 101 -0.38 48.11 5.09
CA ALA A 101 -0.70 49.16 4.11
C ALA A 101 -0.44 50.51 4.80
N PRO A 102 0.45 51.38 4.30
CA PRO A 102 0.64 52.70 4.86
C PRO A 102 -0.64 53.50 4.66
N GLN A 103 -1.30 53.87 5.75
CA GLN A 103 -2.40 54.82 5.72
C GLN A 103 -1.80 56.19 5.35
N PHE A 104 -1.86 56.54 4.07
CA PHE A 104 -1.62 57.90 3.62
C PHE A 104 -2.70 58.79 4.24
N ARG A 105 -2.35 59.44 5.36
CA ARG A 105 -3.15 60.50 5.96
C ARG A 105 -2.96 61.74 5.08
N MET A 106 -3.93 62.05 4.22
CA MET A 106 -4.05 63.40 3.67
C MET A 106 -4.42 64.33 4.82
N ILE A 107 -3.56 65.32 5.06
CA ILE A 107 -3.87 66.49 5.89
C ILE A 107 -4.55 67.49 4.94
N GLY A 108 -5.83 67.75 5.20
CA GLY A 108 -6.60 68.86 4.64
C GLY A 108 -7.08 69.74 5.77
#